data_AF-A0A839DZL0-F1
#
_entry.id   AF-A0A839DZL0-F1
#
_cell.length_a   1.000
_cell.length_b   1.000
_cell.length_c   1.000
_cell.angle_alpha   90.00
_cell.angle_beta   90.00
_cell.angle_gamma   90.00
#
_symmetry.space_group_name_H-M   'P 1'
#
loop_
_entity.id
_entity.type
_entity.pdbx_description
1 polymer ?
#
loop_
_entity_poly.entity_id
_entity_poly.type
_entity_poly.pdbx_seq_one_letter_code
_entity_poly.pdbx_strand_id
1 'polypeptide(L)'
;MQNNRWGARTEQCIDVSGTSFTVTTAEHDKATNGAPAGYPSIYAGCHYQNCTTGDDLPLSVADMGTVTSDWSTTTPQQGTYNVAYDLWFDPDPQQPAQNAAELMIWLDHRGDVQPIGSPVATVTIDGARWEVWTGDTGWNVISYVRVQPTDDVDDLDLAAFSEDAVRRGSVGENWYLTSVQAGFEPWIGGAGLATDDFALNVS
;
A
#
# COMPACT_ATOMS: atom_id res chain seq x y z
N MET A 1 -3.87 0.86 12.88
CA MET A 1 -4.48 -0.24 12.09
C MET A 1 -5.93 0.06 11.81
N GLN A 2 -6.42 -0.41 10.66
CA GLN A 2 -7.76 -0.17 10.18
C GLN A 2 -8.34 -1.39 9.49
N ASN A 3 -9.63 -1.69 9.74
CA ASN A 3 -10.33 -2.75 9.01
C ASN A 3 -10.62 -2.33 7.56
N ASN A 4 -10.92 -1.04 7.35
CA ASN A 4 -11.04 -0.40 6.04
C ASN A 4 -11.77 -1.22 4.96
N ARG A 5 -12.96 -1.73 5.32
CA ARG A 5 -13.84 -2.46 4.39
C ARG A 5 -14.69 -1.49 3.57
N TRP A 6 -14.04 -0.78 2.65
CA TRP A 6 -14.65 0.29 1.85
C TRP A 6 -15.39 -0.21 0.60
N GLY A 7 -14.95 -1.33 0.03
CA GLY A 7 -15.37 -1.82 -1.29
C GLY A 7 -16.45 -2.92 -1.27
N ALA A 8 -16.94 -3.33 -0.09
CA ALA A 8 -17.93 -4.39 0.06
C ALA A 8 -18.83 -4.21 1.31
N ARG A 9 -19.96 -4.95 1.32
CA ARG A 9 -20.88 -5.05 2.47
C ARG A 9 -20.80 -6.39 3.22
N THR A 10 -20.13 -7.39 2.65
CA THR A 10 -19.89 -8.71 3.25
C THR A 10 -19.05 -8.58 4.51
N GLU A 11 -19.09 -9.57 5.40
CA GLU A 11 -18.37 -9.47 6.68
C GLU A 11 -16.85 -9.45 6.49
N GLN A 12 -16.18 -8.58 7.26
CA GLN A 12 -14.72 -8.54 7.39
C GLN A 12 -14.35 -8.16 8.82
N CYS A 13 -13.49 -8.95 9.46
CA CYS A 13 -13.03 -8.75 10.82
C CYS A 13 -11.51 -8.90 10.88
N ILE A 14 -10.86 -8.07 11.70
CA ILE A 14 -9.44 -8.16 12.02
C ILE A 14 -9.26 -8.32 13.53
N ASP A 15 -8.29 -9.13 13.93
CA ASP A 15 -7.78 -9.21 15.30
C ASP A 15 -6.42 -8.49 15.36
N VAL A 16 -6.19 -7.69 16.39
CA VAL A 16 -5.08 -6.72 16.48
C VAL A 16 -4.29 -6.94 17.74
N SER A 17 -2.95 -6.99 17.63
CA SER A 17 -2.04 -7.14 18.76
C SER A 17 -0.73 -6.37 18.53
N GLY A 18 -0.58 -5.21 19.17
CA GLY A 18 0.64 -4.40 19.01
C GLY A 18 0.82 -3.91 17.57
N THR A 19 1.92 -4.32 16.92
CA THR A 19 2.25 -4.04 15.51
C THR A 19 1.71 -5.09 14.54
N SER A 20 1.04 -6.15 15.02
CA SER A 20 0.51 -7.22 14.19
C SER A 20 -1.02 -7.22 14.10
N PHE A 21 -1.55 -7.74 12.98
CA PHE A 21 -2.98 -8.05 12.86
C PHE A 21 -3.23 -9.26 11.97
N THR A 22 -4.35 -9.93 12.19
CA THR A 22 -4.83 -11.02 11.34
C THR A 22 -6.26 -10.74 10.87
N VAL A 23 -6.53 -10.93 9.58
CA VAL A 23 -7.88 -10.96 9.04
C VAL A 23 -8.54 -12.28 9.47
N THR A 24 -9.46 -12.22 10.45
CA THR A 24 -10.12 -13.41 11.02
C THR A 24 -11.35 -13.82 10.22
N THR A 25 -12.03 -12.86 9.60
CA THR A 25 -13.18 -13.08 8.72
C THR A 25 -13.01 -12.23 7.47
N ALA A 26 -13.27 -12.81 6.29
CA ALA A 26 -13.38 -12.09 5.03
C ALA A 26 -14.29 -12.88 4.06
N GLU A 27 -15.57 -12.53 4.01
CA GLU A 27 -16.59 -13.23 3.22
C GLU A 27 -16.73 -12.66 1.79
N HIS A 28 -15.62 -12.20 1.22
CA HIS A 28 -15.63 -11.49 -0.06
C HIS A 28 -15.72 -12.46 -1.25
N ASP A 29 -16.46 -12.03 -2.27
CA ASP A 29 -16.56 -12.68 -3.59
C ASP A 29 -16.77 -11.59 -4.65
N LYS A 30 -15.72 -10.81 -4.92
CA LYS A 30 -15.74 -9.71 -5.88
C LYS A 30 -15.14 -10.11 -7.23
N ALA A 31 -15.66 -9.50 -8.29
CA ALA A 31 -15.06 -9.57 -9.61
C ALA A 31 -13.65 -8.95 -9.58
N THR A 32 -12.66 -9.65 -10.15
CA THR A 32 -11.24 -9.28 -10.08
C THR A 32 -10.84 -8.18 -11.06
N ASN A 33 -11.72 -7.80 -11.98
CA ASN A 33 -11.53 -6.70 -12.93
C ASN A 33 -12.04 -5.34 -12.42
N GLY A 34 -12.24 -5.21 -11.11
CA GLY A 34 -12.67 -3.98 -10.45
C GLY A 34 -12.01 -3.83 -9.09
N ALA A 35 -12.48 -2.88 -8.29
CA ALA A 35 -11.94 -2.61 -6.95
C ALA A 35 -12.03 -3.83 -5.99
N PRO A 36 -11.09 -3.98 -5.04
CA PRO A 36 -11.17 -4.98 -3.99
C PRO A 36 -12.33 -4.72 -3.03
N ALA A 37 -12.48 -5.58 -2.03
CA ALA A 37 -13.52 -5.45 -1.01
C ALA A 37 -13.15 -4.48 0.12
N GLY A 38 -11.86 -4.23 0.31
CA GLY A 38 -11.32 -3.36 1.34
C GLY A 38 -9.81 -3.37 1.28
N TYR A 39 -9.20 -2.68 2.24
CA TYR A 39 -7.75 -2.67 2.44
C TYR A 39 -7.41 -2.69 3.94
N PRO A 40 -7.63 -3.82 4.65
CA PRO A 40 -7.16 -3.96 6.03
C PRO A 40 -5.65 -3.74 6.11
N SER A 41 -5.24 -2.75 6.89
CA SER A 41 -3.85 -2.30 6.91
C SER A 41 -3.40 -1.72 8.25
N ILE A 42 -2.09 -1.73 8.46
CA ILE A 42 -1.39 -0.87 9.41
C ILE A 42 -0.88 0.37 8.66
N TYR A 43 -0.83 1.52 9.33
CA TYR A 43 -0.35 2.75 8.71
C TYR A 43 0.25 3.71 9.71
N ALA A 44 1.07 4.62 9.19
CA ALA A 44 1.58 5.82 9.82
C ALA A 44 1.26 7.05 8.95
N GLY A 45 1.10 8.21 9.59
CA GLY A 45 0.65 9.45 8.96
C GLY A 45 -0.86 9.67 9.09
N CYS A 46 -1.46 10.39 8.14
CA CYS A 46 -2.85 10.78 8.16
C CYS A 46 -3.66 10.12 7.05
N HIS A 47 -4.75 9.43 7.41
CA HIS A 47 -5.70 8.86 6.45
C HIS A 47 -7.13 9.29 6.80
N TYR A 48 -7.77 10.06 5.90
CA TYR A 48 -9.12 10.63 6.12
C TYR A 48 -9.28 11.29 7.51
N GLN A 49 -8.35 12.18 7.86
CA GLN A 49 -8.26 12.89 9.15
C GLN A 49 -7.94 12.02 10.38
N ASN A 50 -7.80 10.70 10.22
CA ASN A 50 -7.34 9.82 11.29
C ASN A 50 -5.81 9.72 11.24
N CYS A 51 -5.16 10.56 12.05
CA CYS A 51 -3.70 10.66 12.08
C CYS A 51 -3.11 9.86 13.24
N THR A 52 -2.01 9.17 12.97
CA THR A 52 -1.12 8.65 14.00
C THR A 52 -0.28 9.78 14.60
N THR A 53 0.50 9.48 15.64
CA THR A 53 1.32 10.46 16.36
C THR A 53 2.77 10.00 16.42
N GLY A 54 3.71 10.88 16.07
CA GLY A 54 5.14 10.63 16.22
C GLY A 54 5.84 10.05 14.99
N ASP A 55 5.21 10.08 13.81
CA ASP A 55 5.70 9.39 12.61
C ASP A 55 6.38 10.29 11.57
N ASP A 56 6.74 11.53 11.93
CA ASP A 56 7.39 12.53 11.04
C ASP A 56 6.69 12.76 9.67
N LEU A 57 5.40 12.43 9.60
CA LEU A 57 4.51 12.68 8.46
C LEU A 57 3.48 13.78 8.81
N PRO A 58 3.05 14.61 7.85
CA PRO A 58 3.40 14.59 6.42
C PRO A 58 4.84 15.06 6.14
N LEU A 59 5.52 14.42 5.18
CA LEU A 59 6.91 14.69 4.81
C LEU A 59 7.02 15.29 3.42
N SER A 60 7.77 16.37 3.26
CA SER A 60 8.05 17.01 1.97
C SER A 60 8.79 16.04 1.04
N VAL A 61 8.29 15.83 -0.18
CA VAL A 61 8.95 15.00 -1.20
C VAL A 61 10.31 15.59 -1.60
N ALA A 62 10.44 16.92 -1.62
CA ALA A 62 11.70 17.59 -1.93
C ALA A 62 12.78 17.40 -0.85
N ASP A 63 12.36 17.09 0.38
CA ASP A 63 13.23 16.94 1.55
C ASP A 63 13.20 15.51 2.09
N MET A 64 12.81 14.54 1.25
CA MET A 64 12.71 13.14 1.66
C MET A 64 14.11 12.60 1.97
N GLY A 65 14.36 12.39 3.26
CA GLY A 65 15.58 11.74 3.76
C GLY A 65 15.45 10.23 3.66
N THR A 66 15.71 9.54 4.77
CA THR A 66 15.48 8.09 4.86
C THR A 66 14.01 7.85 5.14
N VAL A 67 13.36 7.05 4.28
CA VAL A 67 12.03 6.50 4.52
C VAL A 67 12.11 5.01 4.22
N THR A 68 12.27 4.19 5.25
CA THR A 68 12.41 2.73 5.10
C THR A 68 11.37 1.98 5.92
N SER A 69 11.03 0.76 5.48
CA SER A 69 10.05 -0.07 6.17
C SER A 69 10.46 -1.53 6.24
N ASP A 70 10.25 -2.11 7.42
CA ASP A 70 10.25 -3.55 7.65
C ASP A 70 8.81 -4.03 7.67
N TRP A 71 8.52 -5.12 6.98
CA TRP A 71 7.20 -5.72 7.01
C TRP A 71 7.27 -7.21 6.74
N SER A 72 6.67 -7.99 7.64
CA SER A 72 6.54 -9.44 7.53
C SER A 72 5.08 -9.85 7.49
N THR A 73 4.76 -10.84 6.66
CA THR A 73 3.39 -11.27 6.42
C THR A 73 3.21 -12.78 6.40
N THR A 74 2.00 -13.20 6.75
CA THR A 74 1.52 -14.56 6.55
C THR A 74 0.33 -14.52 5.58
N THR A 75 0.40 -15.34 4.53
CA THR A 75 -0.63 -15.41 3.49
C THR A 75 -1.32 -16.78 3.44
N PRO A 76 -2.67 -16.85 3.32
CA PRO A 76 -3.39 -18.11 3.23
C PRO A 76 -3.26 -18.72 1.83
N GLN A 77 -3.28 -20.06 1.71
CA GLN A 77 -3.13 -20.73 0.41
C GLN A 77 -4.31 -20.49 -0.57
N GLN A 78 -5.46 -20.04 -0.08
CA GLN A 78 -6.67 -19.82 -0.86
C GLN A 78 -7.06 -18.35 -0.81
N GLY A 79 -7.80 -17.92 -1.84
CA GLY A 79 -8.30 -16.56 -1.97
C GLY A 79 -7.73 -15.85 -3.20
N THR A 80 -8.14 -14.61 -3.38
CA THR A 80 -7.66 -13.71 -4.42
C THR A 80 -7.43 -12.34 -3.79
N TYR A 81 -6.17 -11.94 -3.72
CA TYR A 81 -5.72 -10.78 -2.97
C TYR A 81 -4.33 -10.33 -3.44
N ASN A 82 -3.92 -9.13 -3.02
CA ASN A 82 -2.52 -8.73 -3.01
C ASN A 82 -2.00 -8.54 -1.58
N VAL A 83 -0.68 -8.41 -1.48
CA VAL A 83 0.08 -7.95 -0.32
C VAL A 83 0.78 -6.68 -0.77
N ALA A 84 0.34 -5.52 -0.28
CA ALA A 84 0.76 -4.25 -0.83
C ALA A 84 0.98 -3.17 0.21
N TYR A 85 1.90 -2.27 -0.09
CA TYR A 85 1.92 -0.93 0.49
C TYR A 85 1.03 0.03 -0.31
N ASP A 86 0.44 1.01 0.39
CA ASP A 86 -0.16 2.22 -0.18
C ASP A 86 0.54 3.44 0.41
N LEU A 87 1.17 4.24 -0.42
CA LEU A 87 1.74 5.54 -0.06
C LEU A 87 0.92 6.64 -0.71
N TRP A 88 0.47 7.59 0.10
CA TRP A 88 -0.40 8.67 -0.34
C TRP A 88 0.34 10.00 -0.43
N PHE A 89 0.11 10.74 -1.51
CA PHE A 89 0.78 12.01 -1.77
C PHE A 89 -0.19 13.11 -2.16
N ASP A 90 0.03 14.32 -1.65
CA ASP A 90 -0.80 15.48 -1.97
C ASP A 90 0.00 16.79 -1.93
N PRO A 91 -0.34 17.79 -2.76
CA PRO A 91 0.17 19.15 -2.59
C PRO A 91 -0.24 19.81 -1.27
N ASP A 92 -1.36 19.41 -0.66
CA ASP A 92 -1.78 19.85 0.68
C ASP A 92 -1.33 18.85 1.75
N PRO A 93 -0.38 19.21 2.64
CA PRO A 93 0.07 18.31 3.71
C PRO A 93 -1.04 17.91 4.69
N GLN A 94 -2.15 18.64 4.74
CA GLN A 94 -3.28 18.39 5.64
C GLN A 94 -4.53 17.94 4.88
N GLN A 95 -4.38 17.35 3.69
CA GLN A 95 -5.48 16.92 2.84
C GLN A 95 -6.50 16.06 3.63
N PRO A 96 -7.75 16.54 3.83
CA PRO A 96 -8.71 15.87 4.71
C PRO A 96 -9.47 14.71 4.03
N ALA A 97 -9.19 14.45 2.75
CA ALA A 97 -9.94 13.53 1.89
C ALA A 97 -8.99 12.75 0.96
N GLN A 98 -9.50 12.35 -0.21
CA GLN A 98 -8.72 11.66 -1.23
C GLN A 98 -7.48 12.45 -1.63
N ASN A 99 -6.32 11.80 -1.58
CA ASN A 99 -5.03 12.39 -1.97
C ASN A 99 -4.89 12.42 -3.50
N ALA A 100 -4.03 13.30 -4.01
CA ALA A 100 -3.80 13.52 -5.44
C ALA A 100 -3.04 12.38 -6.16
N ALA A 101 -2.21 11.63 -5.44
CA ALA A 101 -1.60 10.41 -5.97
C ALA A 101 -1.49 9.27 -4.95
N GLU A 102 -1.51 8.07 -5.50
CA GLU A 102 -1.35 6.79 -4.82
C GLU A 102 -0.16 6.06 -5.45
N LEU A 103 0.81 5.71 -4.62
CA LEU A 103 1.91 4.82 -4.98
C LEU A 103 1.70 3.50 -4.27
N MET A 104 1.51 2.43 -5.04
CA MET A 104 1.39 1.09 -4.49
C MET A 104 2.67 0.28 -4.72
N ILE A 105 3.06 -0.54 -3.74
CA ILE A 105 4.17 -1.51 -3.91
C ILE A 105 3.60 -2.88 -3.58
N TRP A 106 3.39 -3.71 -4.60
CA TRP A 106 2.85 -5.06 -4.44
C TRP A 106 4.00 -6.03 -4.23
N LEU A 107 4.10 -6.59 -3.03
CA LEU A 107 5.11 -7.59 -2.66
C LEU A 107 4.75 -8.99 -3.16
N ASP A 108 3.46 -9.33 -3.10
CA ASP A 108 2.89 -10.59 -3.62
C ASP A 108 1.44 -10.36 -4.09
N HIS A 109 0.95 -11.29 -4.91
CA HIS A 109 -0.47 -11.39 -5.22
C HIS A 109 -0.87 -12.84 -5.56
N ARG A 110 -2.12 -13.17 -5.27
CA ARG A 110 -2.73 -14.48 -5.57
C ARG A 110 -3.98 -14.30 -6.40
N GLY A 111 -4.12 -15.16 -7.41
CA GLY A 111 -5.26 -15.15 -8.33
C GLY A 111 -5.10 -14.11 -9.45
N ASP A 112 -6.10 -14.07 -10.32
CA ASP A 112 -6.09 -13.22 -11.53
C ASP A 112 -6.51 -11.78 -11.19
N VAL A 113 -5.63 -11.09 -10.45
CA VAL A 113 -5.72 -9.66 -10.12
C VAL A 113 -4.55 -8.89 -10.73
N GLN A 114 -4.74 -7.60 -10.96
CA GLN A 114 -3.74 -6.71 -11.52
C GLN A 114 -3.90 -5.29 -10.97
N PRO A 115 -2.85 -4.45 -11.03
CA PRO A 115 -2.95 -3.04 -10.66
C PRO A 115 -3.90 -2.24 -11.55
N ILE A 116 -4.25 -1.05 -11.08
CA ILE A 116 -4.94 -0.04 -11.87
C ILE A 116 -4.08 0.36 -13.08
N GLY A 117 -4.72 0.50 -14.24
CA GLY A 117 -4.09 1.01 -15.45
C GLY A 117 -3.41 -0.08 -16.29
N SER A 118 -2.20 0.24 -16.78
CA SER A 118 -1.45 -0.61 -17.71
C SER A 118 0.06 -0.59 -17.40
N PRO A 119 0.81 -1.65 -17.74
CA PRO A 119 2.24 -1.70 -17.50
C PRO A 119 2.96 -0.74 -18.46
N VAL A 120 3.93 -0.01 -17.94
CA VAL A 120 4.70 1.01 -18.69
C VAL A 120 6.19 0.76 -18.70
N ALA A 121 6.72 0.02 -17.71
CA ALA A 121 8.15 -0.27 -17.62
C ALA A 121 8.44 -1.49 -16.72
N THR A 122 9.71 -1.88 -16.67
CA THR A 122 10.26 -2.69 -15.59
C THR A 122 11.52 -1.99 -15.07
N VAL A 123 11.64 -1.84 -13.76
CA VAL A 123 12.78 -1.17 -13.10
C VAL A 123 13.45 -2.07 -12.08
N THR A 124 14.63 -1.65 -11.62
CA THR A 124 15.29 -2.21 -10.44
C THR A 124 15.37 -1.12 -9.39
N ILE A 125 14.70 -1.33 -8.26
CA ILE A 125 14.70 -0.45 -7.10
C ILE A 125 14.98 -1.35 -5.90
N ASP A 126 15.90 -0.91 -5.04
CA ASP A 126 16.26 -1.62 -3.82
C ASP A 126 16.59 -3.12 -4.04
N GLY A 127 17.42 -3.39 -5.04
CA GLY A 127 17.88 -4.75 -5.36
C GLY A 127 16.84 -5.69 -6.00
N ALA A 128 15.57 -5.32 -6.08
CA ALA A 128 14.50 -6.13 -6.68
C ALA A 128 14.01 -5.56 -8.02
N ARG A 129 13.41 -6.43 -8.85
CA ARG A 129 12.79 -6.02 -10.12
C ARG A 129 11.30 -5.80 -9.92
N TRP A 130 10.79 -4.70 -10.49
CA TRP A 130 9.41 -4.26 -10.36
C TRP A 130 8.82 -3.95 -11.72
N GLU A 131 7.67 -4.53 -12.05
CA GLU A 131 6.85 -4.08 -13.16
C GLU A 131 6.11 -2.81 -12.74
N VAL A 132 6.27 -1.73 -13.50
CA VAL A 132 5.66 -0.44 -13.20
C VAL A 132 4.38 -0.31 -13.99
N TRP A 133 3.29 -0.03 -13.29
CA TRP A 133 1.97 0.24 -13.84
C TRP A 133 1.59 1.68 -13.52
N THR A 134 0.89 2.33 -14.45
CA THR A 134 0.31 3.66 -14.21
C THR A 134 -1.12 3.69 -14.69
N GLY A 135 -1.97 4.36 -13.95
CA GLY A 135 -3.37 4.61 -14.31
C GLY A 135 -3.95 5.81 -13.59
N ASP A 136 -5.20 6.10 -13.89
CA ASP A 136 -5.96 7.19 -13.28
C ASP A 136 -7.36 6.66 -12.91
N THR A 137 -7.79 6.91 -11.68
CA THR A 137 -9.12 6.56 -11.19
C THR A 137 -9.87 7.77 -10.59
N GLY A 138 -9.50 8.98 -10.98
CA GLY A 138 -9.87 10.24 -10.33
C GLY A 138 -8.72 10.87 -9.53
N TRP A 139 -7.66 10.10 -9.29
CA TRP A 139 -6.33 10.52 -8.86
C TRP A 139 -5.31 9.65 -9.60
N ASN A 140 -4.04 10.08 -9.60
CA ASN A 140 -3.00 9.33 -10.27
C ASN A 140 -2.58 8.11 -9.44
N VAL A 141 -2.49 6.95 -10.07
CA VAL A 141 -2.04 5.70 -9.45
C VAL A 141 -0.80 5.21 -10.15
N ILE A 142 0.26 4.94 -9.39
CA ILE A 142 1.45 4.24 -9.86
C ILE A 142 1.69 3.02 -8.98
N SER A 143 1.85 1.85 -9.59
CA SER A 143 2.05 0.60 -8.86
C SER A 143 3.34 -0.07 -9.29
N TYR A 144 4.08 -0.59 -8.32
CA TYR A 144 5.30 -1.36 -8.50
C TYR A 144 5.02 -2.81 -8.10
N VAL A 145 4.87 -3.70 -9.08
CA VAL A 145 4.59 -5.13 -8.83
C VAL A 145 5.89 -5.90 -8.83
N ARG A 146 6.20 -6.56 -7.71
CA ARG A 146 7.44 -7.33 -7.59
C ARG A 146 7.42 -8.50 -8.56
N VAL A 147 8.46 -8.61 -9.39
CA VAL A 147 8.57 -9.70 -10.38
C VAL A 147 8.77 -11.06 -9.69
N GLN A 148 9.43 -11.05 -8.53
CA GLN A 148 9.60 -12.22 -7.68
C GLN A 148 8.90 -11.94 -6.35
N PRO A 149 7.78 -12.60 -6.05
CA PRO A 149 7.05 -12.32 -4.82
C PRO A 149 7.86 -12.54 -3.54
N THR A 150 7.45 -11.87 -2.47
CA THR A 150 7.99 -12.05 -1.12
C THR A 150 6.92 -11.82 -0.08
N ASP A 151 7.01 -12.54 1.03
CA ASP A 151 6.15 -12.35 2.20
C ASP A 151 6.79 -11.36 3.20
N ASP A 152 8.08 -11.04 3.04
CA ASP A 152 8.84 -10.18 3.96
C ASP A 152 9.75 -9.19 3.22
N VAL A 153 9.95 -8.02 3.83
CA VAL A 153 10.97 -7.02 3.50
C VAL A 153 11.62 -6.49 4.78
N ASP A 154 12.91 -6.16 4.66
CA ASP A 154 13.78 -5.61 5.71
C ASP A 154 14.50 -4.41 5.10
N ASP A 155 14.32 -3.24 5.71
CA ASP A 155 14.83 -1.93 5.30
C ASP A 155 14.43 -1.51 3.87
N LEU A 156 13.18 -1.79 3.45
CA LEU A 156 12.70 -1.44 2.10
C LEU A 156 12.73 0.08 1.89
N ASP A 157 13.50 0.56 0.91
CA ASP A 157 13.67 1.99 0.62
C ASP A 157 12.45 2.60 -0.11
N LEU A 158 11.49 3.11 0.66
CA LEU A 158 10.28 3.77 0.16
C LEU A 158 10.56 5.13 -0.49
N ALA A 159 11.65 5.80 -0.11
CA ALA A 159 12.07 7.04 -0.74
C ALA A 159 12.48 6.79 -2.20
N ALA A 160 13.19 5.71 -2.49
CA ALA A 160 13.59 5.35 -3.86
C ALA A 160 12.39 5.10 -4.81
N PHE A 161 11.29 4.50 -4.31
CA PHE A 161 10.05 4.37 -5.09
C PHE A 161 9.39 5.72 -5.33
N SER A 162 9.38 6.59 -4.31
CA SER A 162 8.86 7.96 -4.40
C SER A 162 9.63 8.78 -5.43
N GLU A 163 10.96 8.68 -5.46
CA GLU A 163 11.83 9.33 -6.45
C GLU A 163 11.58 8.82 -7.89
N ASP A 164 11.37 7.52 -8.09
CA ASP A 164 10.97 7.00 -9.42
C ASP A 164 9.58 7.53 -9.83
N ALA A 165 8.62 7.54 -8.91
CA ALA A 165 7.28 8.09 -9.18
C ALA A 165 7.32 9.58 -9.55
N VAL A 166 8.18 10.36 -8.90
CA VAL A 166 8.45 11.76 -9.24
C VAL A 166 9.04 11.90 -10.63
N ARG A 167 10.09 11.13 -10.97
CA ARG A 167 10.72 11.15 -12.31
C ARG A 167 9.76 10.79 -13.43
N ARG A 168 8.72 10.01 -13.14
CA ARG A 168 7.66 9.64 -14.08
C ARG A 168 6.54 10.67 -14.17
N GLY A 169 6.55 11.69 -13.32
CA GLY A 169 5.48 12.68 -13.22
C GLY A 169 4.20 12.16 -12.55
N SER A 170 4.28 11.01 -11.87
CA SER A 170 3.16 10.42 -11.13
C SER A 170 2.96 11.05 -9.76
N VAL A 171 4.03 11.60 -9.17
CA VAL A 171 4.01 12.37 -7.92
C VAL A 171 4.69 13.70 -8.17
N GLY A 172 4.17 14.79 -7.61
CA GLY A 172 4.80 16.11 -7.73
C GLY A 172 6.01 16.28 -6.83
N GLU A 173 7.09 16.89 -7.34
CA GLU A 173 8.32 17.17 -6.56
C GLU A 173 8.08 18.02 -5.30
N ASN A 174 7.09 18.93 -5.34
CA ASN A 174 6.75 19.83 -4.23
C ASN A 174 5.53 19.34 -3.42
N TRP A 175 5.21 18.05 -3.49
CA TRP A 175 4.12 17.45 -2.73
C TRP A 175 4.62 16.91 -1.40
N TYR A 176 3.70 16.36 -0.62
CA TYR A 176 3.96 15.75 0.67
C TYR A 176 3.52 14.28 0.65
N LEU A 177 4.35 13.39 1.19
CA LEU A 177 3.95 12.06 1.61
C LEU A 177 3.07 12.21 2.85
N THR A 178 1.80 11.85 2.77
CA THR A 178 0.81 12.08 3.84
C THR A 178 0.59 10.84 4.70
N SER A 179 0.71 9.64 4.13
CA SER A 179 0.67 8.39 4.88
C SER A 179 1.43 7.27 4.16
N VAL A 180 1.97 6.35 4.96
CA VAL A 180 2.52 5.07 4.52
C VAL A 180 1.66 3.98 5.14
N GLN A 181 1.12 3.10 4.32
CA GLN A 181 0.24 2.01 4.75
C GLN A 181 0.76 0.69 4.20
N ALA A 182 0.56 -0.40 4.94
CA ALA A 182 0.89 -1.77 4.53
C ALA A 182 -0.25 -2.72 4.91
N GLY A 183 -0.73 -3.49 3.95
CA GLY A 183 -1.86 -4.38 4.16
C GLY A 183 -2.23 -5.21 2.94
N PHE A 184 -3.51 -5.57 2.86
CA PHE A 184 -3.98 -6.53 1.86
C PHE A 184 -5.21 -6.01 1.15
N GLU A 185 -5.30 -6.15 -0.15
CA GLU A 185 -6.55 -5.94 -0.90
C GLU A 185 -7.19 -7.29 -1.23
N PRO A 186 -8.19 -7.78 -0.45
CA PRO A 186 -8.89 -9.01 -0.79
C PRO A 186 -10.04 -8.75 -1.79
N TRP A 187 -10.11 -9.57 -2.83
CA TRP A 187 -11.26 -9.71 -3.73
C TRP A 187 -12.13 -10.90 -3.37
N ILE A 188 -11.51 -12.07 -3.15
CA ILE A 188 -12.19 -13.32 -2.85
C ILE A 188 -11.55 -13.95 -1.60
N GLY A 189 -12.35 -14.21 -0.57
CA GLY A 189 -11.82 -14.67 0.72
C GLY A 189 -10.93 -13.63 1.41
N GLY A 190 -9.87 -14.08 2.08
CA GLY A 190 -8.89 -13.23 2.77
C GLY A 190 -8.67 -13.58 4.24
N ALA A 191 -9.48 -14.46 4.82
CA ALA A 191 -9.26 -14.95 6.18
C ALA A 191 -7.91 -15.67 6.28
N GLY A 192 -7.12 -15.33 7.28
CA GLY A 192 -5.76 -15.83 7.50
C GLY A 192 -4.65 -14.94 6.93
N LEU A 193 -4.96 -13.86 6.20
CA LEU A 193 -3.98 -12.82 5.89
C LEU A 193 -3.54 -12.14 7.18
N ALA A 194 -2.24 -11.99 7.39
CA ALA A 194 -1.72 -11.35 8.60
C ALA A 194 -0.48 -10.51 8.33
N THR A 195 -0.43 -9.35 8.98
CA THR A 195 0.82 -8.63 9.25
C THR A 195 1.38 -9.18 10.54
N ASP A 196 2.57 -9.78 10.48
CA ASP A 196 3.23 -10.40 11.63
C ASP A 196 4.05 -9.36 12.42
N ASP A 197 4.74 -8.47 11.72
CA ASP A 197 5.41 -7.30 12.28
C ASP A 197 5.53 -6.19 11.23
N PHE A 198 5.57 -4.94 11.67
CA PHE A 198 5.71 -3.76 10.83
C PHE A 198 6.49 -2.66 11.55
N ALA A 199 7.45 -2.08 10.85
CA ALA A 199 8.14 -0.87 11.27
C ALA A 199 8.26 0.13 10.12
N LEU A 200 8.22 1.42 10.48
CA LEU A 200 8.52 2.53 9.58
C LEU A 200 9.59 3.39 10.24
N ASN A 201 10.64 3.70 9.50
CA ASN A 201 11.68 4.63 9.91
C ASN A 201 11.68 5.85 8.98
N VAL A 202 11.57 7.03 9.57
CA VAL A 202 11.62 8.32 8.89
C VAL A 202 12.69 9.18 9.56
N SER A 203 13.70 9.64 8.82
CA SER A 203 14.78 10.50 9.38
C SER A 203 15.47 11.39 8.36
#